data_AF-A0A2E5JSM0-F1
#
_entry.id   AF-A0A2E5JSM0-F1
#
_cell.length_a   1.000
_cell.length_b   1.000
_cell.length_c   1.000
_cell.angle_alpha   90.00
_cell.angle_beta   90.00
_cell.angle_gamma   90.00
#
_symmetry.space_group_name_H-M   'P 1'
#
loop_
_entity.id
_entity.type
_entity.pdbx_description
1 polymer ?
#
loop_
_entity_poly.entity_id
_entity_poly.type
_entity_poly.pdbx_seq_one_letter_code
_entity_poly.pdbx_strand_id
1 'polypeptide(L)'
;MKKVEKNYFIDSKNPLCPECGCKHLYKKKNFNQAIGCIIILIGALLVPITYGLSLLVLFIVDLYLYRKVEDSIECYKCKSEFTNVSIPEDLLDFDHHIAEIYEKD
;
A
#
# COMPACT_ATOMS: atom_id res chain seq x y z
N MET A 1 -3.27 -2.58 -18.76
CA MET A 1 -3.50 -3.26 -17.47
C MET A 1 -4.24 -4.56 -17.75
N LYS A 2 -3.59 -5.71 -17.56
CA LYS A 2 -4.29 -7.01 -17.62
C LYS A 2 -5.24 -7.10 -16.43
N LYS A 3 -6.48 -7.52 -16.68
CA LYS A 3 -7.49 -7.73 -15.64
C LYS A 3 -7.13 -9.00 -14.89
N VAL A 4 -6.46 -8.88 -13.74
CA VAL A 4 -6.12 -10.01 -12.89
C VAL A 4 -7.38 -10.41 -12.11
N GLU A 5 -7.69 -11.70 -12.08
CA GLU A 5 -8.82 -12.20 -11.31
C GLU A 5 -8.58 -12.03 -9.82
N LYS A 6 -9.65 -11.73 -9.08
CA LYS A 6 -9.58 -11.41 -7.65
C LYS A 6 -8.88 -12.50 -6.83
N ASN A 7 -9.09 -13.77 -7.16
CA ASN A 7 -8.57 -14.94 -6.42
C ASN A 7 -7.28 -15.56 -6.97
N TYR A 8 -6.65 -14.92 -7.97
CA TYR A 8 -5.44 -15.44 -8.61
C TYR A 8 -4.32 -15.79 -7.61
N PHE A 9 -4.13 -14.91 -6.61
CA PHE A 9 -3.04 -15.03 -5.65
C PHE A 9 -3.31 -16.05 -4.53
N ILE A 10 -4.58 -16.40 -4.28
CA ILE A 10 -4.95 -17.39 -3.25
C ILE A 10 -4.99 -18.81 -3.83
N ASP A 11 -5.46 -18.97 -5.06
CA ASP A 11 -5.53 -20.28 -5.71
C ASP A 11 -4.12 -20.82 -6.05
N SER A 12 -3.20 -19.90 -6.38
CA SER A 12 -1.82 -20.25 -6.70
C SER A 12 -0.97 -20.37 -5.44
N LYS A 13 -0.46 -21.58 -5.16
CA LYS A 13 0.51 -21.84 -4.07
C LYS A 13 1.81 -21.00 -4.20
N ASN A 14 2.16 -20.56 -5.40
CA ASN A 14 3.32 -19.69 -5.69
C ASN A 14 2.92 -18.66 -6.76
N PRO A 15 2.26 -17.55 -6.37
CA PRO A 15 1.78 -16.58 -7.33
C PRO A 15 2.95 -15.90 -8.04
N LEU A 16 2.87 -15.84 -9.36
CA LEU A 16 3.82 -15.14 -10.22
C LEU A 16 3.22 -13.81 -10.64
N CYS A 17 4.04 -12.79 -10.84
CA CYS A 17 3.57 -11.54 -11.42
C CYS A 17 3.05 -11.80 -12.85
N PRO A 18 1.80 -11.44 -13.20
CA PRO A 18 1.23 -11.63 -14.54
C PRO A 18 1.82 -10.71 -15.61
N GLU A 19 2.61 -9.70 -15.20
CA GLU A 19 3.30 -8.77 -16.10
C GLU A 19 4.72 -9.24 -16.42
N CYS A 20 5.51 -9.60 -15.40
CA CYS A 20 6.94 -9.91 -15.56
C CYS A 20 7.35 -11.35 -15.20
N GLY A 21 6.43 -12.17 -14.67
CA GLY A 21 6.72 -13.54 -14.24
C GLY A 21 7.60 -13.66 -12.99
N CYS A 22 7.82 -12.58 -12.24
CA CYS A 22 8.60 -12.61 -11.01
C CYS A 22 7.81 -13.28 -9.86
N LYS A 23 8.51 -14.05 -9.01
CA LYS A 23 7.94 -14.68 -7.80
C LYS A 23 7.94 -13.76 -6.58
N HIS A 24 8.72 -12.69 -6.62
CA HIS A 24 8.82 -11.75 -5.51
C HIS A 24 7.70 -10.73 -5.62
N LEU A 25 6.71 -10.93 -4.77
CA LEU A 25 5.55 -10.07 -4.56
C LEU A 25 5.52 -9.71 -3.08
N TYR A 26 5.06 -8.51 -2.76
CA TYR A 26 4.90 -8.09 -1.38
C TYR A 26 3.57 -7.40 -1.17
N LYS A 27 3.08 -7.49 0.06
CA LYS A 27 1.90 -6.77 0.51
C LYS A 27 2.25 -5.32 0.79
N LYS A 28 1.40 -4.39 0.35
CA LYS A 28 1.53 -2.96 0.60
C LYS A 28 0.17 -2.36 0.89
N LYS A 29 0.11 -1.33 1.74
CA LYS A 29 -1.13 -0.58 1.97
C LYS A 29 -1.36 0.39 0.80
N ASN A 30 -2.51 0.31 0.11
CA ASN A 30 -2.82 1.25 -0.97
C ASN A 30 -3.34 2.57 -0.39
N PHE A 31 -2.47 3.28 0.32
CA PHE A 31 -2.80 4.57 0.88
C PHE A 31 -2.73 5.63 -0.20
N ASN A 32 -3.85 6.32 -0.44
CA ASN A 32 -3.87 7.44 -1.36
C ASN A 32 -3.06 8.61 -0.78
N GLN A 33 -1.84 8.80 -1.31
CA GLN A 33 -0.93 9.85 -0.90
C GLN A 33 -1.56 11.24 -0.92
N ALA A 34 -2.47 11.50 -1.88
CA ALA A 34 -3.17 12.79 -1.96
C ALA A 34 -4.06 13.05 -0.73
N ILE A 35 -4.71 12.02 -0.18
CA ILE A 35 -5.53 12.15 1.04
C ILE A 35 -4.64 12.54 2.23
N GLY A 36 -3.50 11.86 2.40
CA GLY A 36 -2.54 12.19 3.45
C GLY A 36 -2.02 13.63 3.34
N CYS A 37 -1.66 14.07 2.13
CA CYS A 37 -1.20 15.44 1.90
C CYS A 37 -2.26 16.48 2.28
N ILE A 38 -3.54 16.24 1.92
CA ILE A 38 -4.65 17.15 2.25
C ILE A 38 -4.82 17.24 3.78
N ILE A 39 -4.77 16.12 4.49
CA ILE A 39 -4.91 16.08 5.95
C ILE A 39 -3.80 16.89 6.63
N ILE A 40 -2.54 16.68 6.21
CA ILE A 40 -1.40 17.44 6.75
C ILE A 40 -1.55 18.93 6.48
N LEU A 41 -1.98 19.32 5.27
CA LEU A 41 -2.18 20.72 4.90
C LEU A 41 -3.26 21.38 5.78
N ILE A 42 -4.40 20.70 5.97
CA ILE A 42 -5.46 21.18 6.87
C ILE A 42 -4.94 21.33 8.30
N GLY A 43 -4.15 20.38 8.78
CA GLY A 43 -3.50 20.46 10.09
C GLY A 43 -2.61 21.67 10.23
N ALA A 44 -1.71 21.89 9.28
CA ALA A 44 -0.80 23.02 9.29
C ALA A 44 -1.52 24.38 9.36
N LEU A 45 -2.67 24.52 8.68
CA LEU A 45 -3.49 25.74 8.72
C LEU A 45 -4.25 25.92 10.04
N LEU A 46 -4.75 24.83 10.63
CA LEU A 46 -5.58 24.89 11.84
C LEU A 46 -4.79 24.92 13.15
N VAL A 47 -3.57 24.39 13.17
CA VAL A 47 -2.69 24.36 14.35
C VAL A 47 -2.51 25.72 15.03
N PRO A 48 -2.14 26.81 14.32
CA PRO A 48 -1.92 28.10 14.98
C PRO A 48 -3.21 28.71 15.55
N ILE A 49 -4.37 28.37 14.98
CA ILE A 49 -5.68 28.89 15.41
C ILE A 49 -6.19 28.15 16.66
N THR A 50 -5.92 26.85 16.73
CA THR A 50 -6.51 25.94 17.74
C THR A 50 -5.53 25.55 18.85
N TYR A 51 -4.35 26.18 18.90
CA TYR A 51 -3.26 25.85 19.83
C TYR A 51 -2.92 24.35 19.83
N GLY A 52 -3.01 23.69 18.67
CA GLY A 52 -2.68 22.27 18.49
C GLY A 52 -3.81 21.28 18.79
N LEU A 53 -5.00 21.70 19.24
CA LEU A 53 -6.13 20.78 19.46
C LEU A 53 -6.56 20.08 18.16
N SER A 54 -6.42 20.73 17.01
CA SER A 54 -6.68 20.16 15.69
C SER A 54 -5.87 18.89 15.41
N LEU A 55 -4.67 18.75 15.99
CA LEU A 55 -3.81 17.58 15.78
C LEU A 55 -4.43 16.31 16.33
N LEU A 56 -5.10 16.39 17.48
CA LEU A 56 -5.74 15.24 18.10
C LEU A 56 -6.90 14.73 17.23
N VAL A 57 -7.70 15.66 16.70
CA VAL A 57 -8.79 15.32 15.77
C VAL A 57 -8.24 14.71 14.49
N LEU A 58 -7.21 15.32 13.89
CA LEU A 58 -6.59 14.81 12.67
C LEU A 58 -5.93 13.44 12.87
N PHE A 59 -5.32 13.20 14.02
CA PHE A 59 -4.77 11.89 14.37
C PHE A 59 -5.85 10.80 14.40
N ILE A 60 -7.03 11.07 14.99
CA ILE A 60 -8.14 10.12 15.00
C ILE A 60 -8.64 9.86 13.57
N VAL A 61 -8.73 10.90 12.74
CA VAL A 61 -9.12 10.78 11.32
C VAL A 61 -8.10 9.95 10.55
N ASP A 62 -6.81 10.20 10.75
CA ASP A 62 -5.73 9.46 10.11
C ASP A 62 -5.75 7.98 10.50
N LEU A 63 -5.91 7.67 11.79
CA LEU A 63 -6.10 6.30 12.26
C LEU A 63 -7.32 5.62 11.63
N TYR A 64 -8.44 6.34 11.52
CA TYR A 64 -9.65 5.81 10.89
C TYR A 64 -9.41 5.48 9.41
N LEU A 65 -8.74 6.36 8.68
CA LEU A 65 -8.38 6.15 7.29
C LEU A 65 -7.40 4.98 7.13
N TYR A 66 -6.36 4.91 7.96
CA TYR A 66 -5.38 3.83 7.96
C TYR A 66 -6.05 2.46 8.09
N ARG A 67 -7.05 2.35 8.97
CA ARG A 67 -7.82 1.11 9.15
C ARG A 67 -8.74 0.78 7.98
N LYS A 68 -9.24 1.78 7.26
CA LYS A 68 -10.18 1.60 6.15
C LYS A 68 -9.47 1.28 4.83
N VAL A 69 -8.24 1.73 4.66
CA VAL A 69 -7.49 1.53 3.42
C VAL A 69 -7.32 0.04 3.13
N GLU A 70 -7.56 -0.35 1.88
CA GLU A 70 -7.39 -1.73 1.44
C GLU A 70 -5.91 -2.05 1.20
N ASP A 71 -5.56 -3.30 1.40
CA ASP A 71 -4.23 -3.79 1.09
C ASP A 71 -4.14 -4.08 -0.43
N SER A 72 -2.98 -3.83 -1.04
CA SER A 72 -2.63 -4.15 -2.42
C SER A 72 -1.37 -5.02 -2.48
N ILE A 73 -1.14 -5.66 -3.64
CA ILE A 73 0.06 -6.45 -3.91
C ILE A 73 0.91 -5.70 -4.93
N GLU A 74 2.20 -5.58 -4.67
CA GLU A 74 3.14 -4.97 -5.60
C GLU A 74 4.27 -5.95 -5.94
N CYS A 75 4.76 -5.88 -7.18
CA CYS A 75 5.91 -6.67 -7.62
C CYS A 75 7.21 -5.90 -7.45
N TYR A 76 8.24 -6.54 -6.88
CA TYR A 76 9.56 -5.90 -6.70
C TYR A 76 10.23 -5.51 -8.03
N LYS A 77 10.03 -6.31 -9.09
CA LYS A 77 10.73 -6.11 -10.37
C LYS A 77 10.09 -5.03 -11.24
N CYS A 78 8.82 -5.22 -11.61
CA CYS A 78 8.14 -4.31 -12.54
C CYS A 78 7.36 -3.19 -11.85
N LYS A 79 7.28 -3.19 -10.51
CA LYS A 79 6.51 -2.21 -9.72
C LYS A 79 5.03 -2.12 -10.12
N SER A 80 4.49 -3.21 -10.69
CA SER A 80 3.07 -3.30 -11.02
C SER A 80 2.26 -3.47 -9.75
N GLU A 81 1.29 -2.60 -9.54
CA GLU A 81 0.36 -2.67 -8.42
C GLU A 81 -0.92 -3.44 -8.81
N PHE A 82 -1.32 -4.37 -7.95
CA PHE A 82 -2.54 -5.14 -8.06
C PHE A 82 -3.47 -4.79 -6.89
N THR A 83 -4.50 -4.00 -7.19
CA THR A 83 -5.53 -3.56 -6.24
C THR A 83 -6.78 -4.42 -6.35
N ASN A 84 -7.58 -4.52 -5.28
CA ASN A 84 -8.84 -5.30 -5.24
C ASN A 84 -8.64 -6.80 -5.53
N VAL A 85 -7.53 -7.35 -5.04
CA VAL A 85 -7.20 -8.78 -5.10
C VAL A 85 -7.26 -9.36 -3.69
N SER A 86 -7.58 -10.64 -3.58
CA SER A 86 -7.55 -11.34 -2.31
C SER A 86 -6.10 -11.74 -1.99
N ILE A 87 -5.61 -11.27 -0.85
CA ILE A 87 -4.21 -11.40 -0.46
C ILE A 87 -4.07 -12.66 0.40
N PRO A 88 -3.19 -13.61 0.03
CA PRO A 88 -2.94 -14.78 0.86
C PRO A 88 -2.30 -14.35 2.19
N GLU A 89 -2.67 -15.03 3.28
CA GLU A 89 -2.17 -14.73 4.64
C GLU A 89 -0.65 -14.93 4.75
N ASP A 90 -0.09 -15.80 3.91
CA ASP A 90 1.36 -16.10 3.86
C ASP A 90 2.17 -15.07 3.06
N LEU A 91 1.53 -14.04 2.48
CA LEU A 91 2.26 -13.01 1.72
C LEU A 91 3.00 -12.09 2.68
N LEU A 92 4.32 -12.05 2.53
CA LEU A 92 5.20 -11.21 3.33
C LEU A 92 5.03 -9.72 2.97
N ASP A 93 5.27 -8.87 3.96
CA ASP A 93 5.42 -7.44 3.78
C ASP A 93 6.72 -7.11 3.02
N PHE A 94 6.92 -5.82 2.75
CA PHE A 94 8.11 -5.33 2.05
C PHE A 94 9.41 -5.69 2.79
N ASP A 95 10.36 -6.28 2.07
CA ASP A 95 11.70 -6.66 2.50
C ASP A 95 12.74 -5.88 1.68
N HIS A 96 13.57 -5.12 2.40
CA HIS A 96 14.62 -4.30 1.81
C HIS A 96 15.67 -5.12 1.06
N HIS A 97 16.04 -6.31 1.58
CA HIS A 97 17.04 -7.15 0.94
C HIS A 97 16.59 -7.62 -0.44
N ILE A 98 15.29 -7.95 -0.58
CA ILE A 98 14.72 -8.33 -1.87
C ILE A 98 14.68 -7.12 -2.80
N ALA A 99 14.34 -5.94 -2.30
CA ALA A 99 14.33 -4.72 -3.11
C ALA A 99 15.71 -4.37 -3.67
N GLU A 100 16.77 -4.48 -2.86
CA GLU A 100 18.15 -4.20 -3.28
C GLU A 100 18.65 -5.11 -4.41
N ILE A 101 18.13 -6.34 -4.49
CA ILE A 101 18.45 -7.29 -5.59
C ILE A 101 17.94 -6.73 -6.92
N TYR A 102 16.72 -6.17 -6.94
CA TYR A 102 16.09 -5.66 -8.16
C TYR A 102 16.48 -4.23 -8.53
N GLU A 103 17.20 -3.52 -7.66
CA GLU A 103 17.70 -2.17 -7.95
C GLU A 103 19.01 -2.18 -8.75
N LYS A 104 19.75 -3.29 -8.71
CA LYS A 104 21.05 -3.46 -9.38
C LYS A 104 20.97 -4.01 -10.81
N ASP A 105 19.78 -4.35 -11.30
CA ASP A 105 19.49 -4.78 -12.67
C ASP A 105 19.04 -3.61 -13.55
#